data_AF-A0A845I718-F1
#
_entry.id   AF-A0A845I718-F1
#
_cell.length_a   1.000
_cell.length_b   1.000
_cell.length_c   1.000
_cell.angle_alpha   90.00
_cell.angle_beta   90.00
_cell.angle_gamma   90.00
#
_symmetry.space_group_name_H-M   'P 1'
#
loop_
_entity.id
_entity.type
_entity.pdbx_description
1 polymer ?
#
loop_
_entity_poly.entity_id
_entity_poly.type
_entity_poly.pdbx_seq_one_letter_code
_entity_poly.pdbx_strand_id
1 'polypeptide(L)'
;MQKKLSVVAATLVLLSLSGCGLFSEKADETKGWSATKLYSEANEELEGQHYERAIQLYEKLESSYPFGTYAQQAQMQIAYAYYKSQDQAQALAAVERFIKLHPNHANVDYMYYLRGLINFNDQIGFLNFIYEQDATERDPKATREAFAAFKQLVEKFPNSKYTPDAIDRMRYLVNAMASYEVHVARYYYRRGAYLAAANRAMGIMNDYRDSPAIEEALFIMIRSYDKLGMTELRDDTTRVFKLNYPTSKFLDEGKKADRQWWQLWN
;
A
#
# COMPACT_ATOMS: atom_id res chain seq x y z
N MET A 1 -23.11 23.26 60.35
CA MET A 1 -22.72 22.67 59.04
C MET A 1 -21.57 23.41 58.35
N GLN A 2 -21.51 24.74 58.38
CA GLN A 2 -20.47 25.52 57.68
C GLN A 2 -19.01 25.17 58.07
N LYS A 3 -18.71 24.94 59.36
CA LYS A 3 -17.35 24.56 59.81
C LYS A 3 -16.89 23.18 59.31
N LYS A 4 -17.81 22.26 58.99
CA LYS A 4 -17.45 20.95 58.42
C LYS A 4 -17.22 21.04 56.91
N LEU A 5 -17.91 21.95 56.22
CA LEU A 5 -17.71 22.21 54.79
C LEU A 5 -16.35 22.84 54.50
N SER A 6 -15.90 23.78 55.33
CA SER A 6 -14.60 24.44 55.17
C SER A 6 -13.42 23.51 55.43
N VAL A 7 -13.55 22.53 56.35
CA VAL A 7 -12.52 21.51 56.59
C VAL A 7 -12.42 20.54 55.41
N VAL A 8 -13.55 20.13 54.82
CA VAL A 8 -13.57 19.27 53.62
C VAL A 8 -13.00 19.99 52.39
N ALA A 9 -13.33 21.27 52.20
CA ALA A 9 -12.76 22.07 51.12
C ALA A 9 -11.24 22.26 51.27
N ALA A 10 -10.75 22.48 52.50
CA ALA A 10 -9.32 22.63 52.77
C ALA A 10 -8.54 21.32 52.55
N THR A 11 -9.12 20.17 52.89
CA THR A 11 -8.50 18.86 52.61
C THR A 11 -8.47 18.55 51.11
N LEU A 12 -9.52 18.88 50.36
CA LEU A 12 -9.56 18.68 48.91
C LEU A 12 -8.48 19.50 48.18
N VAL A 13 -8.24 20.74 48.62
CA VAL A 13 -7.20 21.61 48.08
C VAL A 13 -5.81 21.06 48.40
N LEU A 14 -5.55 20.62 49.63
CA LEU A 14 -4.28 20.00 50.01
C LEU A 14 -3.97 18.71 49.24
N LEU A 15 -4.98 17.89 48.94
CA LEU A 15 -4.85 16.69 48.08
C LEU A 15 -4.59 17.05 46.60
N SER A 16 -5.10 18.18 46.12
CA SER A 16 -4.84 18.65 44.74
C SER A 16 -3.43 19.20 44.53
N LEU A 17 -2.75 19.65 45.59
CA LEU A 17 -1.36 20.14 45.54
C LEU A 17 -0.33 18.99 45.54
N SER A 18 -0.71 17.77 45.89
CA SER A 18 0.18 16.59 45.86
C SER A 18 0.37 16.00 44.45
N GLY A 19 -0.37 16.48 43.43
CA GLY A 19 -0.32 15.96 42.06
C GLY A 19 0.81 16.51 41.19
N CYS A 20 1.48 17.59 41.58
CA CYS A 20 2.48 18.26 40.75
C CYS A 20 3.91 17.67 40.87
N GLY A 21 4.14 16.71 41.77
CA GLY A 21 5.45 16.07 41.96
C GLY A 21 5.63 14.73 41.23
N LEU A 22 4.60 14.22 40.54
CA LEU A 22 4.60 12.90 39.92
C LEU A 22 5.16 12.88 38.49
N PHE A 23 5.40 14.04 37.90
CA PHE A 23 6.14 14.17 36.64
C PHE A 23 7.64 14.29 36.96
N SER A 24 8.24 13.18 37.38
CA SER A 24 9.69 13.04 37.37
C SER A 24 10.14 13.14 35.91
N GLU A 25 10.81 14.24 35.57
CA GLU A 25 11.46 14.44 34.28
C GLU A 25 12.46 13.29 34.10
N LYS A 26 12.12 12.29 33.26
CA LYS A 26 13.00 11.15 32.99
C LYS A 26 14.35 11.73 32.55
N ALA A 27 15.39 11.47 33.33
CA ALA A 27 16.74 11.91 32.98
C ALA A 27 17.08 11.37 31.58
N ASP A 28 17.51 12.26 30.68
CA ASP A 28 17.93 11.88 29.34
C ASP A 28 19.20 11.01 29.43
N GLU A 29 19.01 9.70 29.34
CA GLU A 29 20.06 8.66 29.40
C GLU A 29 21.12 8.85 28.31
N THR A 30 20.77 9.52 27.20
CA THR A 30 21.64 9.73 26.05
C THR A 30 22.57 10.94 26.20
N LYS A 31 22.46 11.67 27.32
CA LYS A 31 23.25 12.89 27.55
C LYS A 31 24.75 12.58 27.51
N GLY A 32 25.45 13.26 26.61
CA GLY A 32 26.90 13.11 26.43
C GLY A 32 27.33 11.89 25.60
N TRP A 33 26.40 11.14 25.01
CA TRP A 33 26.75 10.05 24.11
C TRP A 33 27.35 10.58 22.80
N SER A 34 28.33 9.86 22.27
CA SER A 34 28.92 10.14 20.96
C SER A 34 27.97 9.73 19.83
N ALA A 35 28.17 10.30 18.63
CA ALA A 35 27.40 9.92 17.44
C ALA A 35 27.50 8.42 17.14
N THR A 36 28.70 7.82 17.27
CA THR A 36 28.90 6.38 17.08
C THR A 36 28.13 5.55 18.10
N LYS A 37 28.11 5.96 19.38
CA LYS A 37 27.36 5.25 20.42
C LYS A 37 25.85 5.32 20.15
N LEU A 38 25.33 6.51 19.85
CA LEU A 38 23.91 6.66 19.48
C LEU A 38 23.54 5.79 18.28
N TYR A 39 24.39 5.75 17.25
CA TYR A 39 24.13 4.95 16.06
C TYR A 39 24.18 3.45 16.36
N SER A 40 25.16 2.98 17.13
CA SER A 40 25.26 1.56 17.52
C SER A 40 24.03 1.12 18.31
N GLU A 41 23.67 1.86 19.35
CA GLU A 41 22.51 1.57 20.19
C GLU A 41 21.21 1.58 19.36
N ALA A 42 21.06 2.56 18.47
CA ALA A 42 19.89 2.64 17.61
C ALA A 42 19.78 1.45 16.64
N ASN A 43 20.90 0.91 16.15
CA ASN A 43 20.88 -0.32 15.34
C ASN A 43 20.54 -1.54 16.18
N GLU A 44 21.08 -1.66 17.40
CA GLU A 44 20.75 -2.77 18.30
C GLU A 44 19.25 -2.80 18.64
N GLU A 45 18.66 -1.65 18.93
CA GLU A 45 17.21 -1.52 19.16
C GLU A 45 16.41 -1.83 17.89
N LEU A 46 16.89 -1.42 16.72
CA LEU A 46 16.25 -1.71 15.44
C LEU A 46 16.29 -3.21 15.11
N GLU A 47 17.42 -3.88 15.33
CA GLU A 47 17.62 -5.32 15.16
C GLU A 47 16.77 -6.11 16.16
N GLY A 48 16.64 -5.59 17.38
CA GLY A 48 15.72 -6.08 18.43
C GLY A 48 14.24 -5.82 18.14
N GLN A 49 13.90 -5.19 17.01
CA GLN A 49 12.53 -4.80 16.62
C GLN A 49 11.86 -3.78 17.57
N HIS A 50 12.64 -3.11 18.41
CA HIS A 50 12.17 -2.01 19.26
C HIS A 50 12.14 -0.70 18.48
N TYR A 51 11.30 -0.65 17.44
CA TYR A 51 11.30 0.42 16.44
C TYR A 51 11.13 1.82 17.03
N GLU A 52 10.23 2.00 18.01
CA GLU A 52 10.00 3.29 18.65
C GLU A 52 11.26 3.83 19.34
N ARG A 53 11.99 2.96 20.04
CA ARG A 53 13.23 3.34 20.71
C ARG A 53 14.34 3.63 19.71
N ALA A 54 14.46 2.81 18.66
CA ALA A 54 15.41 3.04 17.58
C ALA A 54 15.17 4.40 16.92
N ILE A 55 13.92 4.76 16.61
CA ILE A 55 13.55 6.05 16.02
C ILE A 55 14.00 7.20 16.94
N GLN A 56 13.68 7.15 18.24
CA GLN A 56 14.10 8.19 19.19
C GLN A 56 15.63 8.38 19.22
N LEU A 57 16.40 7.29 19.18
CA LEU A 57 17.85 7.35 19.18
C LEU A 57 18.41 7.90 17.86
N TYR A 58 17.83 7.54 16.71
CA TYR A 58 18.21 8.11 15.42
C TYR A 58 17.85 9.60 15.31
N GLU A 59 16.69 10.02 15.79
CA GLU A 59 16.28 11.44 15.84
C GLU A 59 17.17 12.25 16.79
N LYS A 60 17.56 11.65 17.93
CA LYS A 60 18.54 12.24 18.83
C LYS A 60 19.90 12.40 18.15
N LEU A 61 20.32 11.41 17.35
CA LEU A 61 21.54 11.50 16.55
C LEU A 61 21.45 12.62 15.50
N GLU A 62 20.34 12.71 14.75
CA GLU A 62 20.11 13.75 13.73
C GLU A 62 20.14 15.15 14.36
N SER A 63 19.48 15.34 15.50
CA SER A 63 19.44 16.63 16.20
C SER A 63 20.76 17.02 16.87
N SER A 64 21.49 16.06 17.43
CA SER A 64 22.75 16.32 18.14
C SER A 64 23.95 16.43 17.19
N TYR A 65 23.92 15.71 16.06
CA TYR A 65 25.03 15.59 15.10
C TYR A 65 24.54 15.70 13.64
N PRO A 66 23.90 16.82 13.23
CA PRO A 66 23.22 16.97 11.94
C PRO A 66 24.14 16.84 10.70
N PHE A 67 25.43 17.11 10.86
CA PHE A 67 26.44 16.99 9.80
C PHE A 67 27.41 15.82 10.04
N GLY A 68 27.09 14.94 11.00
CA GLY A 68 27.93 13.79 11.33
C GLY A 68 27.86 12.69 10.27
N THR A 69 28.87 11.81 10.27
CA THR A 69 28.99 10.70 9.30
C THR A 69 27.76 9.80 9.23
N TYR A 70 27.04 9.65 10.35
CA TYR A 70 25.85 8.79 10.44
C TYR A 70 24.52 9.52 10.19
N ALA A 71 24.51 10.84 10.01
CA ALA A 71 23.27 11.61 9.97
C ALA A 71 22.34 11.18 8.82
N GLN A 72 22.89 11.06 7.61
CA GLN A 72 22.12 10.62 6.43
C GLN A 72 21.65 9.17 6.58
N GLN A 73 22.52 8.29 7.08
CA GLN A 73 22.15 6.90 7.33
C GLN A 73 21.04 6.79 8.39
N ALA A 74 21.10 7.57 9.46
CA ALA A 74 20.07 7.62 10.49
C ALA A 74 18.71 8.05 9.92
N GLN A 75 18.66 9.05 9.03
CA GLN A 75 17.42 9.44 8.35
C GLN A 75 16.81 8.29 7.52
N MET A 76 17.65 7.51 6.82
CA MET A 76 17.19 6.32 6.11
C MET A 76 16.64 5.26 7.08
N GLN A 77 17.31 5.05 8.22
CA GLN A 77 16.86 4.10 9.23
C GLN A 77 15.58 4.52 9.94
N ILE A 78 15.35 5.82 10.17
CA ILE A 78 14.08 6.35 10.70
C ILE A 78 12.94 5.95 9.78
N ALA A 79 13.08 6.19 8.47
CA ALA A 79 12.06 5.82 7.49
C ALA A 79 11.79 4.31 7.47
N TYR A 80 12.84 3.49 7.53
CA TYR A 80 12.72 2.03 7.60
C TYR A 80 12.04 1.58 8.89
N ALA A 81 12.41 2.15 10.04
CA ALA A 81 11.81 1.82 11.33
C ALA A 81 10.31 2.16 11.36
N TYR A 82 9.91 3.33 10.84
CA TYR A 82 8.48 3.66 10.70
C TYR A 82 7.73 2.69 9.78
N TYR A 83 8.34 2.29 8.67
CA TYR A 83 7.76 1.27 7.79
C TYR A 83 7.56 -0.06 8.52
N LYS A 84 8.56 -0.50 9.29
CA LYS A 84 8.50 -1.74 10.06
C LYS A 84 7.56 -1.68 11.25
N SER A 85 7.37 -0.51 11.86
CA SER A 85 6.37 -0.25 12.90
C SER A 85 4.96 0.00 12.34
N GLN A 86 4.78 -0.11 11.02
CA GLN A 86 3.51 0.10 10.32
C GLN A 86 2.94 1.52 10.41
N ASP A 87 3.77 2.52 10.74
CA ASP A 87 3.37 3.92 10.67
C ASP A 87 3.60 4.46 9.24
N GLN A 88 2.63 4.19 8.37
CA GLN A 88 2.71 4.54 6.95
C GLN A 88 2.90 6.05 6.74
N ALA A 89 2.21 6.88 7.53
CA ALA A 89 2.23 8.34 7.36
C ALA A 89 3.62 8.91 7.69
N GLN A 90 4.20 8.50 8.83
CA GLN A 90 5.54 8.94 9.21
C GLN A 90 6.61 8.35 8.30
N ALA A 91 6.46 7.10 7.87
CA ALA A 91 7.39 6.48 6.93
C ALA A 91 7.44 7.24 5.60
N LEU A 92 6.30 7.58 5.00
CA LEU A 92 6.24 8.38 3.77
C LEU A 92 6.86 9.76 3.96
N ALA A 93 6.55 10.44 5.08
CA ALA A 93 7.11 11.76 5.37
C ALA A 93 8.64 11.70 5.50
N ALA A 94 9.18 10.69 6.19
CA ALA A 94 10.61 10.48 6.35
C ALA A 94 11.30 10.17 5.01
N VAL A 95 10.67 9.34 4.15
CA VAL A 95 11.19 9.03 2.82
C VAL A 95 11.25 10.28 1.92
N GLU A 96 10.15 11.03 1.84
CA GLU A 96 10.09 12.25 1.02
C GLU A 96 11.07 13.32 1.52
N ARG A 97 11.25 13.44 2.84
CA ARG A 97 12.27 14.31 3.45
C ARG A 97 13.66 13.93 2.97
N PHE A 98 14.02 12.65 3.06
CA PHE A 98 15.34 12.18 2.64
C PHE A 98 15.60 12.42 1.15
N ILE A 99 14.65 12.05 0.28
CA ILE A 99 14.78 12.23 -1.17
C ILE A 99 14.98 13.72 -1.51
N LYS A 100 14.24 14.61 -0.82
CA LYS A 100 14.34 16.06 -1.03
C LYS A 100 15.68 16.64 -0.55
N LEU A 101 16.17 16.20 0.61
CA LEU A 101 17.42 16.71 1.19
C LEU A 101 18.66 16.11 0.54
N HIS A 102 18.59 14.86 0.09
CA HIS A 102 19.74 14.08 -0.38
C HIS A 102 19.48 13.38 -1.74
N PRO A 103 19.10 14.13 -2.80
CA PRO A 103 18.74 13.54 -4.09
C PRO A 103 19.89 12.81 -4.81
N ASN A 104 21.14 13.16 -4.47
CA ASN A 104 22.35 12.57 -5.08
C ASN A 104 23.00 11.50 -4.18
N HIS A 105 22.32 11.06 -3.12
CA HIS A 105 22.86 10.03 -2.22
C HIS A 105 23.01 8.69 -2.95
N ALA A 106 24.08 7.95 -2.67
CA ALA A 106 24.39 6.69 -3.36
C ALA A 106 23.28 5.64 -3.23
N ASN A 107 22.53 5.67 -2.13
CA ASN A 107 21.41 4.76 -1.84
C ASN A 107 20.04 5.45 -1.91
N VAL A 108 19.91 6.55 -2.68
CA VAL A 108 18.60 7.23 -2.82
C VAL A 108 17.58 6.33 -3.53
N ASP A 109 18.04 5.43 -4.40
CA ASP A 109 17.23 4.40 -5.07
C ASP A 109 16.50 3.49 -4.06
N TYR A 110 17.16 3.12 -2.95
CA TYR A 110 16.51 2.40 -1.86
C TYR A 110 15.33 3.17 -1.28
N MET A 111 15.42 4.49 -1.16
CA MET A 111 14.35 5.31 -0.59
C MET A 111 13.14 5.39 -1.53
N TYR A 112 13.38 5.45 -2.85
CA TYR A 112 12.32 5.30 -3.84
C TYR A 112 11.65 3.93 -3.78
N TYR A 113 12.44 2.86 -3.59
CA TYR A 113 11.92 1.51 -3.39
C TYR A 113 11.10 1.37 -2.10
N LEU A 114 11.61 1.89 -0.98
CA LEU A 114 10.94 1.88 0.31
C LEU A 114 9.61 2.63 0.24
N ARG A 115 9.53 3.76 -0.48
CA ARG A 115 8.25 4.44 -0.76
C ARG A 115 7.23 3.54 -1.44
N GLY A 116 7.68 2.73 -2.40
CA GLY A 116 6.85 1.72 -3.07
C GLY A 116 6.34 0.69 -2.07
N LEU A 117 7.22 0.12 -1.25
CA LEU A 117 6.86 -0.85 -0.21
C LEU A 117 5.86 -0.30 0.81
N ILE A 118 6.06 0.94 1.26
CA ILE A 118 5.17 1.61 2.22
C ILE A 118 3.75 1.74 1.64
N ASN A 119 3.63 2.11 0.36
CA ASN A 119 2.32 2.20 -0.31
C ASN A 119 1.74 0.84 -0.70
N PHE A 120 2.59 -0.16 -0.93
CA PHE A 120 2.17 -1.51 -1.35
C PHE A 120 1.36 -2.23 -0.28
N ASN A 121 1.62 -1.94 1.00
CA ASN A 121 0.94 -2.50 2.18
C ASN A 121 0.48 -3.97 2.00
N ASP A 122 1.47 -4.87 1.93
CA ASP A 122 1.35 -6.30 1.60
C ASP A 122 0.31 -7.09 2.44
N GLN A 123 -0.04 -6.59 3.64
CA GLN A 123 -0.91 -7.31 4.57
C GLN A 123 -2.38 -7.37 4.14
N ILE A 124 -2.82 -6.45 3.27
CA ILE A 124 -4.22 -6.41 2.80
C ILE A 124 -4.42 -7.29 1.56
N GLY A 125 -3.38 -7.45 0.72
CA GLY A 125 -3.49 -8.19 -0.55
C GLY A 125 -3.50 -9.72 -0.40
N PHE A 126 -2.68 -10.27 0.49
CA PHE A 126 -2.56 -11.73 0.66
C PHE A 126 -3.68 -12.34 1.51
N LEU A 127 -4.11 -11.65 2.58
CA LEU A 127 -5.15 -12.17 3.48
C LEU A 127 -6.56 -12.08 2.89
N ASN A 128 -6.84 -11.08 2.04
CA ASN A 128 -8.13 -10.97 1.35
C ASN A 128 -8.27 -11.91 0.15
N PHE A 129 -7.19 -12.57 -0.28
CA PHE A 129 -7.29 -13.66 -1.27
C PHE A 129 -7.80 -14.98 -0.63
N ILE A 130 -7.59 -15.14 0.69
CA ILE A 130 -7.96 -16.36 1.44
C ILE A 130 -9.29 -16.19 2.18
N TYR A 131 -9.57 -15.01 2.72
CA TYR A 131 -10.88 -14.68 3.27
C TYR A 131 -11.73 -14.06 2.17
N GLU A 132 -12.90 -14.63 1.88
CA GLU A 132 -13.97 -14.10 1.01
C GLU A 132 -14.53 -12.73 1.45
N GLN A 133 -13.78 -11.91 2.19
CA GLN A 133 -14.03 -10.48 2.24
C GLN A 133 -13.41 -9.87 0.99
N ASP A 134 -14.30 -9.55 0.06
CA ASP A 134 -14.01 -9.04 -1.26
C ASP A 134 -12.95 -7.93 -1.23
N ALA A 135 -11.67 -8.32 -1.42
CA ALA A 135 -10.50 -7.44 -1.48
C ALA A 135 -10.71 -6.32 -2.52
N THR A 136 -11.58 -6.61 -3.49
CA THR A 136 -11.88 -5.75 -4.62
C THR A 136 -12.72 -4.55 -4.13
N GLU A 137 -13.53 -4.63 -3.08
CA GLU A 137 -14.37 -3.48 -2.64
C GLU A 137 -13.60 -2.29 -2.03
N ARG A 138 -12.29 -2.41 -1.78
CA ARG A 138 -11.47 -1.30 -1.28
C ARG A 138 -10.94 -0.41 -2.40
N ASP A 139 -10.91 0.90 -2.15
CA ASP A 139 -10.47 1.93 -3.12
C ASP A 139 -9.11 1.56 -3.76
N PRO A 140 -9.03 1.41 -5.10
CA PRO A 140 -7.78 1.11 -5.81
C PRO A 140 -6.72 2.22 -5.69
N LYS A 141 -7.01 3.31 -4.98
CA LYS A 141 -6.08 4.42 -4.74
C LYS A 141 -4.74 3.96 -4.18
N ALA A 142 -4.72 3.12 -3.15
CA ALA A 142 -3.47 2.63 -2.56
C ALA A 142 -2.65 1.80 -3.56
N THR A 143 -3.32 0.94 -4.35
CA THR A 143 -2.71 0.13 -5.42
C THR A 143 -2.10 1.02 -6.51
N ARG A 144 -2.83 2.09 -6.92
CA ARG A 144 -2.35 3.07 -7.89
C ARG A 144 -1.16 3.88 -7.36
N GLU A 145 -1.19 4.28 -6.09
CA GLU A 145 -0.10 5.01 -5.42
C GLU A 145 1.16 4.13 -5.30
N ALA A 146 1.01 2.86 -4.93
CA ALA A 146 2.10 1.89 -4.90
C ALA A 146 2.72 1.70 -6.30
N PHE A 147 1.88 1.52 -7.32
CA PHE A 147 2.34 1.37 -8.70
C PHE A 147 3.11 2.62 -9.15
N ALA A 148 2.58 3.81 -8.88
CA ALA A 148 3.23 5.07 -9.22
C ALA A 148 4.59 5.23 -8.50
N ALA A 149 4.67 4.83 -7.23
CA ALA A 149 5.91 4.89 -6.46
C ALA A 149 6.99 3.95 -7.02
N PHE A 150 6.65 2.68 -7.33
CA PHE A 150 7.57 1.75 -7.98
C PHE A 150 7.94 2.19 -9.39
N LYS A 151 6.98 2.70 -10.17
CA LYS A 151 7.24 3.23 -11.51
C LYS A 151 8.30 4.35 -11.48
N GLN A 152 8.21 5.26 -10.51
CA GLN A 152 9.21 6.31 -10.36
C GLN A 152 10.62 5.77 -10.06
N LEU A 153 10.75 4.68 -9.30
CA LEU A 153 12.02 3.99 -9.09
C LEU A 153 12.56 3.44 -10.42
N VAL A 154 11.73 2.68 -11.14
CA VAL A 154 12.14 2.02 -12.40
C VAL A 154 12.56 3.04 -13.45
N GLU A 155 11.84 4.16 -13.57
CA GLU A 155 12.14 5.23 -14.52
C GLU A 155 13.41 6.02 -14.17
N LYS A 156 13.63 6.30 -12.88
CA LYS A 156 14.80 7.09 -12.43
C LYS A 156 16.07 6.25 -12.26
N PHE A 157 15.92 5.00 -11.82
CA PHE A 157 17.02 4.11 -11.45
C PHE A 157 16.87 2.73 -12.12
N PRO A 158 16.90 2.63 -13.46
CA PRO A 158 16.68 1.36 -14.16
C PRO A 158 17.71 0.27 -13.81
N ASN A 159 18.91 0.66 -13.37
CA ASN A 159 20.00 -0.25 -13.00
C ASN A 159 20.12 -0.50 -11.48
N SER A 160 19.14 -0.05 -10.68
CA SER A 160 19.15 -0.32 -9.24
C SER A 160 18.98 -1.80 -8.96
N LYS A 161 19.59 -2.28 -7.86
CA LYS A 161 19.38 -3.64 -7.36
C LYS A 161 17.91 -3.93 -6.97
N TYR A 162 17.12 -2.89 -6.75
CA TYR A 162 15.69 -3.00 -6.38
C TYR A 162 14.74 -2.98 -7.58
N THR A 163 15.23 -2.60 -8.76
CA THR A 163 14.37 -2.44 -9.95
C THR A 163 13.71 -3.74 -10.40
N PRO A 164 14.39 -4.91 -10.44
CA PRO A 164 13.72 -6.15 -10.83
C PRO A 164 12.51 -6.49 -9.94
N ASP A 165 12.66 -6.41 -8.62
CA ASP A 165 11.56 -6.66 -7.67
C ASP A 165 10.43 -5.63 -7.83
N ALA A 166 10.77 -4.35 -8.02
CA ALA A 166 9.77 -3.31 -8.27
C ALA A 166 8.96 -3.57 -9.54
N ILE A 167 9.58 -4.07 -10.62
CA ILE A 167 8.88 -4.45 -11.85
C ILE A 167 7.92 -5.60 -11.60
N ASP A 168 8.34 -6.62 -10.84
CA ASP A 168 7.48 -7.76 -10.51
C ASP A 168 6.28 -7.34 -9.66
N ARG A 169 6.49 -6.45 -8.67
CA ARG A 169 5.39 -5.85 -7.89
C ARG A 169 4.48 -4.98 -8.75
N MET A 170 5.02 -4.22 -9.70
CA MET A 170 4.21 -3.46 -10.65
C MET A 170 3.32 -4.37 -11.50
N ARG A 171 3.83 -5.50 -12.00
CA ARG A 171 3.01 -6.49 -12.73
C ARG A 171 1.91 -7.07 -11.84
N TYR A 172 2.23 -7.40 -10.58
CA TYR A 172 1.23 -7.85 -9.61
C TYR A 172 0.12 -6.80 -9.40
N LEU A 173 0.48 -5.53 -9.19
CA LEU A 173 -0.47 -4.43 -8.98
C LEU A 173 -1.36 -4.21 -10.20
N VAL A 174 -0.80 -4.26 -11.41
CA VAL A 174 -1.55 -4.18 -12.67
C VAL A 174 -2.57 -5.30 -12.77
N ASN A 175 -2.17 -6.53 -12.46
CA ASN A 175 -3.09 -7.68 -12.47
C ASN A 175 -4.19 -7.54 -11.42
N ALA A 176 -3.86 -7.07 -10.21
CA ALA A 176 -4.85 -6.83 -9.16
C ALA A 176 -5.88 -5.77 -9.58
N MET A 177 -5.44 -4.66 -10.17
CA MET A 177 -6.35 -3.61 -10.67
C MET A 177 -7.22 -4.10 -11.82
N ALA A 178 -6.67 -4.90 -12.74
CA ALA A 178 -7.42 -5.47 -13.85
C ALA A 178 -8.48 -6.46 -13.34
N SER A 179 -8.14 -7.33 -12.39
CA SER A 179 -9.08 -8.26 -11.74
C SER A 179 -10.20 -7.53 -11.00
N TYR A 180 -9.89 -6.40 -10.34
CA TYR A 180 -10.91 -5.53 -9.73
C TYR A 180 -11.94 -5.06 -10.77
N GLU A 181 -11.49 -4.51 -11.90
CA GLU A 181 -12.40 -4.04 -12.95
C GLU A 181 -13.22 -5.17 -13.58
N VAL A 182 -12.66 -6.39 -13.71
CA VAL A 182 -13.43 -7.58 -14.14
C VAL A 182 -14.55 -7.87 -13.13
N HIS A 183 -14.24 -7.84 -11.84
CA HIS A 183 -15.24 -8.07 -10.80
C HIS A 183 -16.39 -7.04 -10.87
N VAL A 184 -16.06 -5.76 -11.05
CA VAL A 184 -17.04 -4.68 -11.25
C VAL A 184 -17.87 -4.90 -12.53
N ALA A 185 -17.22 -5.29 -13.63
CA ALA A 185 -17.91 -5.60 -14.88
C ALA A 185 -18.90 -6.77 -14.71
N ARG A 186 -18.49 -7.82 -13.99
CA ARG A 186 -19.33 -8.97 -13.65
C ARG A 186 -20.51 -8.56 -12.77
N TYR A 187 -20.29 -7.68 -11.79
CA TYR A 187 -21.35 -7.12 -10.96
C TYR A 187 -22.42 -6.39 -11.81
N TYR A 188 -22.01 -5.49 -12.70
CA TYR A 188 -22.94 -4.78 -13.59
C TYR A 188 -23.69 -5.73 -14.53
N TYR A 189 -22.99 -6.73 -15.09
CA TYR A 189 -23.62 -7.73 -15.95
C TYR A 189 -24.70 -8.51 -15.21
N ARG A 190 -24.44 -8.97 -13.97
CA ARG A 190 -25.42 -9.67 -13.12
C ARG A 190 -26.65 -8.82 -12.81
N ARG A 191 -26.49 -7.49 -12.73
CA ARG A 191 -27.59 -6.54 -12.50
C ARG A 191 -28.36 -6.15 -13.78
N GLY A 192 -28.00 -6.70 -14.94
CA GLY A 192 -28.61 -6.36 -16.23
C GLY A 192 -28.12 -5.02 -16.81
N ALA A 193 -27.12 -4.39 -16.21
CA ALA A 193 -26.52 -3.15 -16.69
C ALA A 193 -25.44 -3.45 -17.75
N TYR A 194 -25.86 -4.00 -18.88
CA TYR A 194 -24.95 -4.53 -19.92
C TYR A 194 -24.05 -3.46 -20.55
N LEU A 195 -24.55 -2.24 -20.76
CA LEU A 195 -23.73 -1.14 -21.26
C LEU A 195 -22.61 -0.77 -20.28
N ALA A 196 -22.91 -0.73 -18.97
CA ALA A 196 -21.92 -0.46 -17.94
C ALA A 196 -20.89 -1.59 -17.85
N ALA A 197 -21.33 -2.84 -17.94
CA ALA A 197 -20.43 -4.01 -17.97
C ALA A 197 -19.48 -3.97 -19.18
N ALA A 198 -19.99 -3.69 -20.38
CA ALA A 198 -19.18 -3.55 -21.59
C ALA A 198 -18.16 -2.41 -21.48
N ASN A 199 -18.57 -1.25 -20.97
CA ASN A 199 -17.67 -0.10 -20.78
C ASN A 199 -16.55 -0.40 -19.77
N ARG A 200 -16.86 -1.09 -18.67
CA ARG A 200 -15.86 -1.52 -17.69
C ARG A 200 -14.86 -2.49 -18.29
N ALA A 201 -15.35 -3.52 -18.98
CA ALA A 201 -14.50 -4.50 -19.64
C ALA A 201 -13.63 -3.89 -20.76
N MET A 202 -14.16 -2.91 -21.50
CA MET A 202 -13.38 -2.14 -22.49
C MET A 202 -12.25 -1.34 -21.84
N GLY A 203 -12.49 -0.74 -20.67
CA GLY A 203 -11.44 -0.05 -19.90
C GLY A 203 -10.25 -0.97 -19.59
N ILE A 204 -10.51 -2.23 -19.26
CA ILE A 204 -9.46 -3.23 -18.97
C ILE A 204 -8.54 -3.44 -20.16
N MET A 205 -9.10 -3.53 -21.37
CA MET A 205 -8.31 -3.70 -22.60
C MET A 205 -7.45 -2.49 -22.93
N ASN A 206 -7.92 -1.29 -22.58
CA ASN A 206 -7.19 -0.06 -22.85
C ASN A 206 -6.05 0.15 -21.85
N ASP A 207 -6.31 -0.11 -20.57
CA ASP A 207 -5.45 0.28 -19.45
C ASP A 207 -4.52 -0.85 -18.98
N TYR A 208 -4.89 -2.13 -19.22
CA TYR A 208 -4.19 -3.31 -18.66
C TYR A 208 -3.86 -4.37 -19.72
N ARG A 209 -3.24 -3.96 -20.84
CA ARG A 209 -3.00 -4.76 -22.06
C ARG A 209 -2.27 -6.10 -21.91
N ASP A 210 -1.47 -6.27 -20.87
CA ASP A 210 -0.72 -7.51 -20.62
C ASP A 210 -1.33 -8.36 -19.49
N SER A 211 -2.52 -8.00 -19.00
CA SER A 211 -3.14 -8.69 -17.88
C SER A 211 -3.89 -9.96 -18.33
N PRO A 212 -3.80 -11.07 -17.57
CA PRO A 212 -4.64 -12.25 -17.79
C PRO A 212 -6.15 -11.95 -17.74
N ALA A 213 -6.54 -10.88 -17.04
CA ALA A 213 -7.93 -10.43 -16.91
C ALA A 213 -8.61 -10.07 -18.24
N ILE A 214 -7.85 -9.81 -19.31
CA ILE A 214 -8.38 -9.49 -20.64
C ILE A 214 -9.24 -10.62 -21.20
N GLU A 215 -8.89 -11.88 -20.91
CA GLU A 215 -9.64 -13.03 -21.39
C GLU A 215 -11.11 -12.97 -20.93
N GLU A 216 -11.33 -12.81 -19.63
CA GLU A 216 -12.69 -12.69 -19.09
C GLU A 216 -13.36 -11.37 -19.51
N ALA A 217 -12.61 -10.26 -19.58
CA ALA A 217 -13.13 -8.97 -20.02
C ALA A 217 -13.73 -9.05 -21.44
N LEU A 218 -13.02 -9.65 -22.39
CA LEU A 218 -13.51 -9.90 -23.74
C LEU A 218 -14.79 -10.76 -23.72
N PHE A 219 -14.84 -11.80 -22.88
CA PHE A 219 -16.03 -12.61 -22.74
C PHE A 219 -17.23 -11.81 -22.20
N ILE A 220 -17.03 -10.98 -21.17
CA ILE A 220 -18.08 -10.08 -20.65
C ILE A 220 -18.55 -9.11 -21.74
N MET A 221 -17.65 -8.56 -22.56
CA MET A 221 -18.02 -7.69 -23.69
C MET A 221 -18.89 -8.43 -24.70
N ILE A 222 -18.49 -9.63 -25.14
CA ILE A 222 -19.28 -10.47 -26.07
C ILE A 222 -20.69 -10.68 -25.53
N ARG A 223 -20.81 -11.10 -24.27
CA ARG A 223 -22.11 -11.35 -23.62
C ARG A 223 -22.94 -10.08 -23.47
N SER A 224 -22.30 -8.96 -23.17
CA SER A 224 -22.98 -7.68 -23.00
C SER A 224 -23.49 -7.14 -24.34
N TYR A 225 -22.69 -7.19 -25.40
CA TYR A 225 -23.11 -6.77 -26.74
C TYR A 225 -24.23 -7.64 -27.30
N ASP A 226 -24.19 -8.96 -27.03
CA ASP A 226 -25.29 -9.87 -27.39
C ASP A 226 -26.61 -9.45 -26.71
N LYS A 227 -26.57 -9.15 -25.41
CA LYS A 227 -27.75 -8.68 -24.65
C LYS A 227 -28.25 -7.30 -25.09
N LEU A 228 -27.38 -6.47 -25.65
CA LEU A 228 -27.71 -5.14 -26.20
C LEU A 228 -28.16 -5.19 -27.67
N GLY A 229 -28.07 -6.34 -28.35
CA GLY A 229 -28.36 -6.47 -29.78
C GLY A 229 -27.30 -5.85 -30.70
N MET A 230 -26.10 -5.57 -30.18
CA MET A 230 -24.97 -4.99 -30.93
C MET A 230 -24.16 -6.09 -31.62
N THR A 231 -24.73 -6.67 -32.68
CA THR A 231 -24.20 -7.87 -33.35
C THR A 231 -22.83 -7.68 -33.98
N GLU A 232 -22.58 -6.54 -34.65
CA GLU A 232 -21.28 -6.23 -35.24
C GLU A 232 -20.16 -6.20 -34.19
N LEU A 233 -20.36 -5.42 -33.11
CA LEU A 233 -19.40 -5.34 -32.00
C LEU A 233 -19.19 -6.69 -31.30
N ARG A 234 -20.27 -7.47 -31.12
CA ARG A 234 -20.18 -8.83 -30.57
C ARG A 234 -19.31 -9.72 -31.44
N ASP A 235 -19.54 -9.74 -32.74
CA ASP A 235 -18.87 -10.64 -33.68
C ASP A 235 -17.38 -10.27 -33.86
N ASP A 236 -17.08 -8.97 -33.89
CA ASP A 236 -15.70 -8.47 -33.90
C ASP A 236 -14.96 -8.79 -32.60
N THR A 237 -15.58 -8.57 -31.45
CA THR A 237 -15.00 -8.94 -30.15
C THR A 237 -14.79 -10.45 -30.06
N THR A 238 -15.72 -11.25 -30.59
CA THR A 238 -15.60 -12.72 -30.65
C THR A 238 -14.43 -13.15 -31.52
N ARG A 239 -14.17 -12.46 -32.63
CA ARG A 239 -13.03 -12.72 -33.51
C ARG A 239 -11.70 -12.48 -32.79
N VAL A 240 -11.59 -11.34 -32.10
CA VAL A 240 -10.41 -11.01 -31.29
C VAL A 240 -10.21 -12.03 -30.18
N PHE A 241 -11.29 -12.41 -29.48
CA PHE A 241 -11.23 -13.39 -28.41
C PHE A 241 -10.74 -14.76 -28.89
N LYS A 242 -11.31 -15.30 -29.97
CA LYS A 242 -10.91 -16.60 -30.52
C LYS A 242 -9.47 -16.60 -31.07
N LEU A 243 -9.02 -15.48 -31.63
CA LEU A 243 -7.66 -15.35 -32.16
C LEU A 243 -6.62 -15.41 -31.03
N ASN A 244 -6.89 -14.73 -29.91
CA ASN A 244 -5.94 -14.62 -28.80
C ASN A 244 -6.07 -15.75 -27.76
N TYR A 245 -7.27 -16.31 -27.59
CA TYR A 245 -7.58 -17.32 -26.57
C TYR A 245 -8.29 -18.55 -27.16
N PRO A 246 -7.66 -19.27 -28.10
CA PRO A 246 -8.29 -20.40 -28.80
C PRO A 246 -8.65 -21.58 -27.89
N THR A 247 -8.01 -21.70 -26.72
CA THR A 247 -8.23 -22.75 -25.73
C THR A 247 -8.96 -22.25 -24.47
N SER A 248 -9.61 -21.08 -24.55
CA SER A 248 -10.32 -20.51 -23.41
C SER A 248 -11.46 -21.39 -22.94
N LYS A 249 -11.61 -21.52 -21.62
CA LYS A 249 -12.75 -22.20 -20.98
C LYS A 249 -14.09 -21.50 -21.29
N PHE A 250 -14.07 -20.17 -21.49
CA PHE A 250 -15.27 -19.40 -21.77
C PHE A 250 -15.88 -19.71 -23.15
N LEU A 251 -15.11 -20.29 -24.09
CA LEU A 251 -15.62 -20.75 -25.40
C LEU A 251 -16.65 -21.88 -25.25
N ASP A 252 -16.45 -22.76 -24.27
CA ASP A 252 -17.36 -23.88 -24.00
C ASP A 252 -18.56 -23.47 -23.16
N GLU A 253 -18.40 -22.46 -22.30
CA GLU A 253 -19.49 -21.90 -21.47
C GLU A 253 -20.53 -21.17 -22.30
N GLY A 254 -20.14 -20.51 -23.40
CA GLY A 254 -21.07 -19.91 -24.36
C GLY A 254 -22.07 -20.89 -24.97
N LYS A 255 -21.74 -22.20 -25.01
CA LYS A 255 -22.64 -23.27 -25.50
C LYS A 255 -23.56 -23.82 -24.43
N LYS A 256 -23.21 -23.71 -23.15
CA LYS A 256 -24.03 -24.11 -22.00
C LYS A 256 -24.80 -22.90 -21.48
N ALA A 257 -25.74 -22.41 -22.31
CA ALA A 257 -26.45 -21.15 -22.13
C ALA A 257 -27.24 -20.98 -20.81
N ASP A 258 -27.32 -21.99 -19.94
CA ASP A 258 -28.25 -22.04 -18.80
C ASP A 258 -27.57 -22.28 -17.44
N ARG A 259 -26.23 -22.26 -17.36
CA ARG A 259 -25.51 -22.25 -16.08
C ARG A 259 -24.81 -20.91 -15.91
N GLN A 260 -25.02 -20.29 -14.75
CA GLN A 260 -24.37 -19.04 -14.37
C GLN A 260 -22.85 -19.26 -14.34
N TRP A 261 -22.15 -18.91 -15.42
CA TRP A 261 -20.70 -19.14 -15.58
C TRP A 261 -19.86 -18.49 -14.48
N TRP A 262 -20.40 -17.47 -13.81
CA TRP A 262 -19.81 -16.81 -12.64
C TRP A 262 -19.93 -17.59 -11.32
N GLN A 263 -20.67 -18.70 -11.25
CA GLN A 263 -20.85 -19.50 -10.02
C GLN A 263 -19.75 -20.54 -9.78
N LEU A 264 -18.81 -20.73 -10.70
CA LEU A 264 -17.75 -21.75 -10.59
C LEU A 264 -16.47 -21.25 -9.89
N TRP A 265 -16.49 -20.02 -9.37
CA TRP A 265 -15.34 -19.37 -8.71
C TRP A 265 -15.60 -19.09 -7.21
N ASN A 266 -16.52 -19.85 -6.59
CA ASN A 266 -16.63 -19.99 -5.13
C ASN A 266 -15.90 -21.26 -4.70
#